data_AF-M1FE27-F1
#
_entry.id   AF-M1FE27-F1
#
_cell.length_a   1.000
_cell.length_b   1.000
_cell.length_c   1.000
_cell.angle_alpha   90.00
_cell.angle_beta   90.00
_cell.angle_gamma   90.00
#
_symmetry.space_group_name_H-M   'P 1'
#
loop_
_entity.id
_entity.type
_entity.pdbx_description
1 polymer ?
#
loop_
_entity_poly.entity_id
_entity_poly.type
_entity_poly.pdbx_seq_one_letter_code
_entity_poly.pdbx_strand_id
1 'polypeptide(L)' 'MNLATGGGNRTSVHFGHLSGTLRVGAEAREINGYWVVEKAIMSRSARVLMEGWVRVPRESY' A
#
# COMPACT_ATOMS: atom_id res chain seq x y z
N MET A 1 5.06 17.72 -5.17
CA MET A 1 6.46 17.93 -4.72
C MET A 1 6.94 16.65 -4.03
N ASN A 2 8.06 16.06 -4.46
CA ASN A 2 8.61 14.77 -3.97
C ASN A 2 10.13 14.84 -3.71
N LEU A 3 10.60 15.94 -3.11
CA LEU A 3 12.03 16.26 -2.99
C LEU A 3 12.83 15.26 -2.16
N ALA A 4 12.24 14.70 -1.09
CA ALA A 4 12.91 13.70 -0.25
C ALA A 4 13.32 12.43 -1.03
N THR A 5 12.73 12.21 -2.21
CA THR A 5 13.02 11.08 -3.09
C THR A 5 13.83 11.47 -4.33
N GLY A 6 14.49 12.64 -4.30
CA GLY A 6 15.31 13.16 -5.40
C GLY A 6 14.54 13.95 -6.46
N GLY A 7 13.26 14.27 -6.21
CA GLY A 7 12.43 15.02 -7.17
C GLY A 7 12.04 14.23 -8.42
N GLY A 8 11.40 14.92 -9.37
CA GLY A 8 11.01 14.39 -10.68
C GLY A 8 9.82 13.43 -10.65
N ASN A 9 9.40 12.95 -11.81
CA ASN A 9 8.27 12.02 -11.89
C ASN A 9 8.76 10.60 -11.55
N ARG A 10 8.29 10.02 -10.44
CA ARG A 10 8.65 8.66 -10.00
C ARG A 10 7.39 7.88 -9.74
N THR A 11 7.27 6.73 -10.40
CA THR A 11 6.13 5.81 -10.22
C THR A 11 6.35 4.82 -9.06
N SER A 12 7.58 4.70 -8.54
CA SER A 12 7.85 3.93 -7.32
C SER A 12 9.06 4.43 -6.54
N VAL A 13 9.02 4.22 -5.23
CA VAL A 13 10.09 4.57 -4.28
C VAL A 13 10.24 3.47 -3.23
N HIS A 14 11.44 3.39 -2.64
CA HIS A 14 11.67 2.63 -1.42
C HIS A 14 11.86 3.65 -0.29
N PHE A 15 11.08 3.53 0.77
CA PHE A 15 11.28 4.36 1.96
C PHE A 15 11.70 3.50 3.16
N GLY A 16 12.48 4.10 4.06
CA GLY A 16 12.90 3.46 5.30
C GLY A 16 11.79 3.50 6.35
N HIS A 17 11.61 2.39 7.05
CA HIS A 17 10.71 2.18 8.18
C HIS A 17 11.51 1.57 9.34
N LEU A 18 11.01 1.69 10.58
CA LEU A 18 11.69 1.13 11.77
C LEU A 18 11.94 -0.38 11.67
N SER A 19 11.16 -1.07 10.85
CA SER A 19 11.27 -2.52 10.62
C SER A 19 11.94 -2.90 9.29
N GLY A 20 12.53 -1.96 8.55
CA GLY A 20 13.20 -2.23 7.26
C GLY A 20 12.87 -1.22 6.17
N THR A 21 12.75 -1.67 4.92
CA THR A 21 12.35 -0.82 3.79
C THR A 21 11.04 -1.28 3.18
N LEU A 22 10.26 -0.35 2.63
CA LEU A 22 9.04 -0.67 1.91
C LEU A 22 9.05 -0.04 0.52
N ARG A 23 8.85 -0.88 -0.51
CA ARG A 23 8.60 -0.42 -1.87
C ARG A 23 7.13 -0.08 -2.04
N VAL A 24 6.85 1.15 -2.46
CA VAL A 24 5.51 1.61 -2.83
C VAL A 24 5.56 2.30 -4.19
N GLY A 25 4.45 2.24 -4.92
CA GLY A 25 4.29 2.94 -6.18
C GLY A 25 2.96 3.65 -6.28
N ALA A 26 2.92 4.64 -7.17
CA ALA A 26 1.71 5.35 -7.52
C ALA A 26 1.78 5.84 -8.97
N GLU A 27 0.63 5.89 -9.62
CA GLU A 27 0.47 6.59 -10.90
C GLU A 27 -0.44 7.78 -10.64
N ALA A 28 0.01 8.98 -11.01
CA ALA A 28 -0.77 10.20 -10.87
C ALA A 28 -0.63 11.03 -12.15
N ARG A 29 -1.74 11.63 -12.58
CA ARG A 29 -1.79 12.56 -13.71
C ARG A 29 -2.41 13.88 -13.29
N GLU A 30 -1.99 14.95 -13.95
CA GLU A 30 -2.62 16.25 -13.83
C GLU A 30 -3.73 16.36 -14.89
N ILE A 31 -4.95 16.62 -14.45
CA ILE A 31 -6.13 16.85 -15.31
C ILE A 31 -6.69 18.21 -14.96
N ASN A 32 -6.71 19.14 -15.92
CA ASN A 32 -7.24 20.49 -15.72
C ASN A 32 -6.64 21.23 -14.51
N GLY A 33 -5.34 21.03 -14.22
CA GLY A 33 -4.67 21.64 -13.07
C GLY A 33 -4.84 20.88 -11.75
N TYR A 34 -5.55 19.76 -11.74
CA TYR A 34 -5.76 18.93 -10.56
C TYR A 34 -5.01 17.60 -10.65
N TRP A 35 -4.30 17.25 -9.58
CA TRP A 35 -3.65 15.94 -9.49
C TRP A 35 -4.66 14.85 -9.15
N VAL A 36 -4.72 13.82 -9.99
CA VAL A 36 -5.55 12.64 -9.81
C VAL A 36 -4.62 11.43 -9.67
N VAL A 37 -4.77 10.70 -8.56
CA VAL A 37 -4.06 9.42 -8.33
C VAL A 37 -4.89 8.30 -8.96
N GLU A 38 -4.36 7.64 -9.96
CA GLU A 38 -5.05 6.57 -10.69
C GLU A 38 -4.78 5.20 -10.09
N LYS A 39 -3.58 5.01 -9.54
CA LYS A 39 -3.17 3.74 -8.92
C LYS A 39 -2.33 3.97 -7.69
N ALA A 40 -2.53 3.09 -6.71
CA ALA A 40 -1.62 2.87 -5.59
C ALA A 40 -1.13 1.41 -5.67
N ILE A 41 0.18 1.22 -5.59
CA ILE A 41 0.83 -0.08 -5.82
C ILE A 41 1.65 -0.43 -4.57
N MET A 42 1.43 -1.63 -4.04
CA MET A 42 2.18 -2.18 -2.91
C MET A 42 2.31 -3.69 -3.03
N SER A 43 3.39 -4.25 -2.48
CA SER A 43 3.54 -5.70 -2.33
C SER A 43 3.14 -6.12 -0.92
N ARG A 44 2.33 -7.17 -0.81
CA ARG A 44 1.95 -7.81 0.46
C ARG A 44 2.05 -9.32 0.29
N SER A 45 2.33 -10.02 1.39
CA SER A 45 2.28 -11.47 1.47
C SER A 45 1.07 -11.90 2.30
N ALA A 46 0.56 -13.09 2.01
CA ALA A 46 -0.48 -13.74 2.78
C ALA A 46 -0.11 -15.20 2.99
N ARG A 47 -0.52 -15.77 4.13
CA ARG A 47 -0.40 -17.21 4.41
C ARG A 47 -1.61 -17.68 5.21
N VAL A 48 -2.03 -18.92 4.99
CA VAL A 48 -2.97 -19.60 5.90
C VAL A 48 -2.21 -19.91 7.19
N LEU A 49 -2.78 -19.50 8.33
CA LEU A 49 -2.24 -19.81 9.66
C LEU A 49 -2.93 -21.02 10.28
N MET A 50 -4.26 -21.09 10.16
CA MET A 50 -5.09 -22.22 10.60
C MET A 50 -6.22 -22.44 9.59
N GLU A 51 -6.54 -23.71 9.36
CA GLU A 51 -7.67 -24.16 8.55
C GLU A 51 -8.53 -25.10 9.40
N GLY A 52 -9.85 -24.89 9.41
CA GLY A 52 -10.79 -25.62 10.26
C GLY A 52 -12.01 -24.78 10.62
N TRP A 53 -12.66 -25.12 11.73
CA TRP A 53 -13.90 -24.48 12.16
C TRP A 53 -13.70 -23.67 13.43
N VAL A 54 -14.01 -22.37 13.39
CA VAL A 54 -14.20 -21.56 14.60
C VAL A 54 -15.57 -21.90 15.17
N ARG A 55 -15.65 -22.17 16.48
CA ARG A 55 -16.91 -22.43 17.19
C ARG A 55 -17.24 -21.25 18.09
N VAL A 56 -18.52 -20.86 18.15
CA VAL A 56 -19.02 -19.76 19.00
C VAL A 56 -20.23 -20.22 19.84
N PRO A 57 -20.53 -19.59 20.98
CA PRO A 57 -21.73 -19.88 21.77
C PRO A 57 -23.05 -19.62 21.00
N ARG A 58 -24.11 -20.36 21.33
CA ARG A 58 -25.38 -20.33 20.57
C ARG A 58 -26.09 -18.97 20.55
N GLU A 59 -25.89 -18.14 21.58
CA GLU A 59 -26.57 -16.86 21.76
C GLU A 59 -25.65 -15.64 21.52
N SER A 60 -24.63 -15.81 20.67
CA SER A 60 -23.60 -14.77 20.46
C SER A 60 -23.75 -13.97 19.15
N TYR A 61 -24.91 -14.07 18.47
CA TYR A 61 -25.26 -13.32 17.27
C TYR A 61 -26.75 -12.98 17.22
#